data_AF-E8WKM3-F1
#
_entry.id   AF-E8WKM3-F1
#
_cell.length_a   1.000
_cell.length_b   1.000
_cell.length_c   1.000
_cell.angle_alpha   90.00
_cell.angle_beta   90.00
_cell.angle_gamma   90.00
#
_symmetry.space_group_name_H-M   'P 1'
#
loop_
_entity.id
_entity.type
_entity.pdbx_description
1 polymer ?
#
loop_
_entity_poly.entity_id
_entity_poly.type
_entity_poly.pdbx_seq_one_letter_code
_entity_poly.pdbx_strand_id
1 'polypeptide(L)'
;MKLTGRDWLIVAIVAVLVGFLSLGAGKGKGKDVPQDERHKALYDAMKSGRTWAATELICATCHGQSSIPLPKNHPPKEQCLICHLFRA
;
A
#
# COMPACT_ATOMS: atom_id res chain seq x y z
N MET A 1 -0.85 -18.95 32.02
CA MET A 1 -0.91 -17.47 32.12
C MET A 1 -2.34 -17.08 32.49
N LYS A 2 -2.55 -16.33 33.58
CA LYS A 2 -3.89 -15.86 33.98
C LYS A 2 -4.05 -14.42 33.46
N LEU A 3 -4.93 -14.23 32.48
CA LEU A 3 -5.33 -12.90 32.03
C LEU A 3 -6.17 -12.25 33.14
N THR A 4 -5.72 -11.10 33.59
CA THR A 4 -6.39 -10.26 34.59
C THR A 4 -7.49 -9.42 33.92
N GLY A 5 -8.37 -8.80 34.71
CA GLY A 5 -9.38 -7.88 34.18
C GLY A 5 -8.79 -6.69 33.41
N ARG A 6 -7.56 -6.27 33.77
CA ARG A 6 -6.83 -5.23 33.03
C ARG A 6 -6.38 -5.71 31.65
N ASP A 7 -6.02 -6.98 31.52
CA ASP A 7 -5.61 -7.54 30.23
C ASP A 7 -6.80 -7.63 29.27
N TRP A 8 -7.99 -7.96 29.78
CA TRP A 8 -9.23 -7.93 28.98
C TRP A 8 -9.60 -6.53 28.51
N LEU A 9 -9.38 -5.50 29.33
CA LEU A 9 -9.60 -4.12 28.92
C LEU A 9 -8.67 -3.72 27.77
N ILE A 10 -7.39 -4.10 27.84
CA ILE A 10 -6.41 -3.84 26.76
C ILE A 10 -6.82 -4.57 25.49
N VAL A 11 -7.20 -5.84 25.58
CA VAL A 11 -7.67 -6.63 24.42
C VAL A 11 -8.89 -5.98 23.78
N ALA A 12 -9.86 -5.52 24.57
CA ALA A 12 -11.04 -4.83 24.04
C ALA A 12 -10.68 -3.55 23.28
N ILE A 13 -9.76 -2.73 23.82
CA ILE A 13 -9.29 -1.50 23.16
C ILE A 13 -8.57 -1.83 21.85
N VAL A 14 -7.69 -2.82 21.84
CA VAL A 14 -6.98 -3.26 20.64
C VAL A 14 -7.96 -3.78 19.59
N ALA A 15 -8.96 -4.56 19.99
CA ALA A 15 -9.98 -5.08 19.08
C ALA A 15 -10.80 -3.95 18.44
N VAL A 16 -11.18 -2.92 19.21
CA VAL A 16 -11.88 -1.74 18.67
C VAL A 16 -11.00 -0.97 17.69
N LEU A 17 -9.72 -0.74 18.02
CA LEU A 17 -8.76 -0.07 17.14
C LEU A 17 -8.56 -0.82 15.82
N VAL A 18 -8.31 -2.13 15.89
CA VAL A 18 -8.14 -2.98 14.72
C VAL A 18 -9.42 -3.01 13.88
N GLY A 19 -10.58 -3.14 14.52
CA GLY A 19 -11.88 -3.10 13.86
C GLY A 19 -12.11 -1.79 13.11
N PHE A 20 -11.82 -0.65 13.75
CA PHE A 20 -11.96 0.67 13.16
C PHE A 20 -11.02 0.89 11.96
N LEU A 21 -9.73 0.54 12.10
CA LEU A 21 -8.75 0.67 11.02
C LEU A 21 -9.09 -0.21 9.81
N SER A 22 -9.70 -1.38 10.04
CA SER A 22 -10.09 -2.31 8.99
C SER A 22 -11.18 -1.76 8.06
N LEU A 23 -12.00 -0.80 8.52
CA LEU A 23 -13.06 -0.18 7.69
C LEU A 23 -12.50 0.68 6.54
N GLY A 24 -11.27 1.18 6.68
CA GLY A 24 -10.57 1.97 5.66
C GLY A 24 -9.63 1.15 4.78
N ALA A 25 -9.36 -0.11 5.13
CA ALA A 25 -8.43 -0.95 4.39
C ALA A 25 -8.97 -1.29 2.98
N GLY A 26 -8.10 -1.29 1.98
CA GLY A 26 -8.44 -1.71 0.61
C GLY A 26 -9.15 -0.66 -0.26
N LYS A 27 -9.46 0.53 0.26
CA LYS A 27 -9.97 1.66 -0.53
C LYS A 27 -8.80 2.55 -0.96
N GLY A 28 -8.14 2.20 -2.06
CA GLY A 28 -7.09 3.02 -2.66
C GLY A 28 -7.55 4.47 -2.82
N LYS A 29 -6.65 5.42 -2.57
CA LYS A 29 -6.95 6.86 -2.72
C LYS A 29 -6.66 7.37 -4.14
N GLY A 30 -5.91 6.61 -4.93
CA GLY A 30 -5.58 6.90 -6.32
C GLY A 30 -6.23 5.91 -7.29
N LYS A 31 -6.01 6.12 -8.59
CA LYS A 31 -6.36 5.13 -9.61
C LYS A 31 -5.52 3.88 -9.39
N ASP A 32 -6.11 2.71 -9.59
CA ASP A 32 -5.39 1.45 -9.54
C ASP A 32 -4.28 1.40 -10.59
N VAL A 33 -3.26 0.59 -10.33
CA VAL A 33 -2.17 0.35 -11.29
C VAL A 33 -2.76 -0.34 -12.53
N PRO A 34 -2.46 0.14 -13.75
CA PRO A 34 -2.93 -0.50 -14.97
C PRO A 34 -2.41 -1.94 -15.14
N GLN A 35 -3.28 -2.83 -15.59
CA GLN A 35 -2.90 -4.19 -16.01
C GLN A 35 -2.51 -4.18 -17.50
N ASP A 36 -1.36 -3.59 -17.81
CA ASP A 36 -0.84 -3.54 -19.18
C ASP A 36 0.63 -4.02 -19.25
N GLU A 37 1.13 -4.19 -20.48
CA GLU A 37 2.50 -4.67 -20.73
C GLU A 37 3.58 -3.75 -20.15
N ARG A 38 3.30 -2.44 -19.95
CA ARG A 38 4.27 -1.51 -19.35
C ARG A 38 4.38 -1.69 -17.85
N HIS A 39 3.32 -2.16 -17.21
CA HIS A 39 3.28 -2.42 -15.76
C HIS A 39 3.56 -3.88 -15.40
N LYS A 40 3.69 -4.77 -16.39
CA LYS A 40 3.94 -6.21 -16.17
C LYS A 40 5.11 -6.51 -15.24
N ALA A 41 6.23 -5.79 -15.38
CA ALA A 41 7.40 -5.96 -14.51
C ALA A 41 7.08 -5.71 -13.02
N LEU A 42 6.18 -4.77 -12.73
CA LEU A 42 5.68 -4.51 -11.38
C LEU A 42 4.81 -5.67 -10.90
N TYR A 43 3.91 -6.20 -11.74
CA TYR A 43 3.08 -7.37 -11.43
C TYR A 43 3.92 -8.62 -11.13
N ASP A 44 4.98 -8.86 -11.90
CA ASP A 44 5.88 -9.99 -11.68
C ASP A 44 6.72 -9.79 -10.41
N ALA A 45 7.17 -8.57 -10.12
CA ALA A 45 7.87 -8.23 -8.89
C ALA A 45 6.99 -8.45 -7.64
N MET A 46 5.71 -8.06 -7.70
CA MET A 46 4.75 -8.30 -6.63
C MET A 46 4.50 -9.80 -6.39
N LYS A 47 4.47 -10.62 -7.46
CA LYS A 47 4.25 -12.08 -7.36
C LYS A 47 5.50 -12.85 -6.91
N SER A 48 6.69 -12.32 -7.13
CA SER A 48 7.96 -12.98 -6.80
C SER A 48 8.37 -12.88 -5.31
N GLY A 49 7.55 -12.24 -4.46
CA GLY A 49 7.84 -12.11 -3.02
C GLY A 49 8.85 -11.01 -2.69
N ARG A 50 9.11 -10.10 -3.63
CA ARG A 50 9.97 -8.93 -3.41
C ARG A 50 9.34 -8.00 -2.36
N THR A 51 10.16 -7.30 -1.59
CA THR A 51 9.64 -6.36 -0.58
C THR A 51 8.90 -5.21 -1.27
N TRP A 52 7.86 -4.72 -0.61
CA TRP A 52 7.05 -3.59 -1.10
C TRP A 52 7.92 -2.39 -1.49
N ALA A 53 8.84 -1.99 -0.61
CA ALA A 53 9.75 -0.88 -0.85
C ALA A 53 10.64 -1.09 -2.08
N ALA A 54 11.16 -2.30 -2.30
CA ALA A 54 11.97 -2.60 -3.48
C ALA A 54 11.14 -2.62 -4.77
N THR A 55 9.86 -3.00 -4.68
CA THR A 55 8.93 -3.03 -5.80
C THR A 55 8.50 -1.61 -6.21
N GLU A 56 8.32 -0.69 -5.25
CA GLU A 56 7.98 0.71 -5.53
C GLU A 56 9.08 1.47 -6.30
N LEU A 57 10.34 1.04 -6.21
CA LEU A 57 11.43 1.63 -7.01
C LEU A 57 11.21 1.50 -8.52
N ILE A 58 10.42 0.50 -8.96
CA ILE A 58 10.04 0.34 -10.37
C ILE A 58 9.18 1.52 -10.83
N CYS A 59 8.35 2.09 -9.96
CA CYS A 59 7.52 3.24 -10.31
C CYS A 59 8.40 4.47 -10.63
N ALA A 60 9.47 4.67 -9.87
CA ALA A 60 10.35 5.83 -9.99
C ALA A 60 11.15 5.86 -11.31
N THR A 61 11.29 4.72 -12.02
CA THR A 61 12.00 4.68 -13.31
C THR A 61 11.27 5.48 -14.39
N CYS A 62 9.94 5.60 -14.29
CA CYS A 62 9.10 6.29 -15.28
C CYS A 62 8.28 7.44 -14.71
N HIS A 63 7.85 7.39 -13.44
CA HIS A 63 7.04 8.40 -12.76
C HIS A 63 7.82 9.32 -11.80
N GLY A 64 9.16 9.18 -11.76
CA GLY A 64 10.09 9.95 -10.94
C GLY A 64 10.41 11.34 -11.51
N GLN A 65 11.69 11.60 -11.82
CA GLN A 65 12.16 12.82 -12.50
C GLN A 65 12.14 12.70 -14.04
N SER A 66 11.69 11.56 -14.58
CA SER A 66 11.72 11.21 -16.00
C SER A 66 10.32 11.05 -16.61
N SER A 67 10.28 11.06 -17.95
CA SER A 67 9.27 10.62 -18.94
C SER A 67 7.75 10.82 -18.71
N ILE A 68 7.21 10.56 -17.52
CA ILE A 68 5.76 10.66 -17.23
C ILE A 68 5.57 11.42 -15.92
N PRO A 69 5.40 12.76 -15.97
CA PRO A 69 5.32 13.57 -14.77
C PRO A 69 4.06 13.27 -13.96
N LEU A 70 4.21 13.23 -12.64
CA LEU A 70 3.09 13.21 -11.71
C LEU A 70 2.36 14.56 -11.69
N PRO A 71 1.06 14.59 -11.36
CA PRO A 71 0.31 15.85 -11.21
C PRO A 71 0.96 16.81 -10.21
N LYS A 72 0.76 18.12 -10.39
CA LYS A 72 1.36 19.17 -9.54
C LYS A 72 1.02 19.02 -8.04
N ASN A 73 -0.17 18.51 -7.73
CA ASN A 73 -0.65 18.32 -6.35
C ASN A 73 -0.50 16.87 -5.87
N HIS A 74 0.35 16.07 -6.53
CA HIS A 74 0.58 14.69 -6.12
C HIS A 74 1.38 14.65 -4.80
N PRO A 75 0.99 13.78 -3.83
CA PRO A 75 1.77 13.54 -2.62
C PRO A 75 3.22 13.12 -2.92
N PRO A 76 4.11 13.11 -1.90
CA PRO A 76 5.50 12.69 -2.07
C PRO A 76 5.64 11.35 -2.79
N LYS A 77 6.69 11.28 -3.60
CA LYS A 77 7.17 10.05 -4.25
C LYS A 77 7.72 9.15 -3.12
N GLU A 78 7.84 7.83 -3.33
CA GLU A 78 8.28 6.80 -2.35
C GLU A 78 7.18 5.97 -1.65
N GLN A 79 5.88 6.16 -1.95
CA GLN A 79 4.77 5.37 -1.36
C GLN A 79 3.61 5.13 -2.35
N CYS A 80 3.95 4.82 -3.60
CA CYS A 80 2.99 4.74 -4.70
C CYS A 80 1.84 3.76 -4.42
N LEU A 81 2.16 2.56 -3.95
CA LEU A 81 1.21 1.45 -3.88
C LEU A 81 0.27 1.55 -2.66
N ILE A 82 0.52 2.48 -1.73
CA ILE A 82 -0.40 2.77 -0.61
C ILE A 82 -1.71 3.35 -1.15
N CYS A 83 -1.60 4.23 -2.14
CA CYS A 83 -2.74 4.92 -2.75
C CYS A 83 -3.17 4.29 -4.07
N HIS A 84 -2.23 3.81 -4.87
CA HIS A 84 -2.45 3.18 -6.17
C HIS A 84 -2.43 1.67 -6.01
N LEU A 85 -3.61 1.10 -5.78
CA LEU A 85 -3.67 -0.31 -5.44
C LEU A 85 -3.28 -1.20 -6.62
N PHE A 86 -2.56 -2.24 -6.26
CA PHE A 86 -2.38 -3.41 -7.09
C PHE A 86 -3.62 -4.28 -6.99
N ARG A 87 -4.39 -4.38 -8.08
CA ARG A 87 -5.45 -5.39 -8.20
C ARG A 87 -4.90 -6.55 -9.02
N ALA A 88 -4.75 -7.68 -8.36
CA ALA A 88 -4.39 -8.96 -8.97
C ALA A 88 -5.57 -9.51 -9.76
#